data_AF-A0A1K1LCZ8-F1
#
_entry.id   AF-A0A1K1LCZ8-F1
#
_cell.length_a   1.000
_cell.length_b   1.000
_cell.length_c   1.000
_cell.angle_alpha   90.00
_cell.angle_beta   90.00
_cell.angle_gamma   90.00
#
_symmetry.space_group_name_H-M   'P 1'
#
loop_
_entity.id
_entity.type
_entity.pdbx_description
1 polymer ?
#
loop_
_entity_poly.entity_id
_entity_poly.type
_entity_poly.pdbx_seq_one_letter_code
_entity_poly.pdbx_strand_id
1 'polypeptide(L)'
;MKKHKKIAVYGSKCPYCGTVYKHEGMARRCLRRPLCRIYNNVTGDRRKIADIQFKAAACVQFFAAPLLKCGRDDSDYREIKQHAQHCLDLIDILYTRVITLHCGMAVFDASTTKAARLLESIWPPVKTDMTHLLAVMSTLFYDVRRALDEAWQHYPAWATDDVWAEIEEETDALFDLFNPEGTEDYPHIDKVMPAYDILREFILPERKTDMRLYLAGERFWIAAPTKAEAREILRTETGLVGLAMKGIDLGEKLEDGRTAGELLATANGMPKIVARAA
;
A
#
# COMPACT_ATOMS: atom_id res chain seq x y z
N MET A 1 -2.11 -59.68 -25.67
CA MET A 1 -1.63 -58.29 -25.46
C MET A 1 -2.54 -57.59 -24.44
N LYS A 2 -2.09 -57.40 -23.20
CA LYS A 2 -2.87 -56.67 -22.19
C LYS A 2 -2.86 -55.17 -22.54
N LYS A 3 -4.02 -54.61 -22.92
CA LYS A 3 -4.21 -53.17 -23.10
C LYS A 3 -4.02 -52.49 -21.76
N HIS A 4 -2.93 -51.73 -21.58
CA HIS A 4 -2.81 -50.79 -20.47
C HIS A 4 -3.91 -49.72 -20.60
N LYS A 5 -4.95 -49.80 -19.76
CA LYS A 5 -5.86 -48.68 -19.53
C LYS A 5 -5.05 -47.52 -18.98
N LYS A 6 -4.85 -46.46 -19.76
CA LYS A 6 -4.44 -45.16 -19.23
C LYS A 6 -5.54 -44.71 -18.27
N ILE A 7 -5.31 -44.85 -16.97
CA ILE A 7 -6.17 -44.25 -15.96
C ILE A 7 -5.96 -42.75 -16.11
N ALA A 8 -6.98 -42.03 -16.58
CA ALA A 8 -6.98 -40.58 -16.55
C ALA A 8 -6.92 -40.16 -15.08
N VAL A 9 -5.78 -39.62 -14.64
CA VAL A 9 -5.66 -39.06 -13.30
C VAL A 9 -6.37 -37.71 -13.34
N TYR A 10 -7.66 -37.70 -12.99
CA TYR A 10 -8.42 -36.48 -12.77
C TYR A 10 -7.83 -35.76 -11.55
N GLY A 11 -7.09 -34.69 -11.78
CA GLY A 11 -6.48 -33.90 -10.73
C GLY A 11 -5.75 -32.69 -11.27
N SER A 12 -5.64 -31.65 -10.44
CA SER A 12 -4.92 -30.42 -10.77
C SER A 12 -3.42 -30.61 -10.57
N LYS A 13 -2.61 -30.16 -11.53
CA LYS A 13 -1.16 -30.25 -11.46
C LYS A 13 -0.58 -29.01 -10.77
N CYS A 14 0.40 -29.21 -9.89
CA CYS A 14 1.21 -28.10 -9.39
C CYS A 14 1.92 -27.42 -10.56
N PRO A 15 1.83 -26.09 -10.70
CA PRO A 15 2.42 -25.36 -11.83
C PRO A 15 3.95 -25.44 -11.87
N TYR A 16 4.59 -25.74 -10.73
CA TYR A 16 6.05 -25.74 -10.61
C TYR A 16 6.67 -27.14 -10.75
N CYS A 17 6.06 -28.16 -10.16
CA CYS A 17 6.66 -29.51 -10.11
C CYS A 17 5.82 -30.61 -10.76
N GLY A 18 4.66 -30.27 -11.33
CA GLY A 18 3.78 -31.23 -12.01
C GLY A 18 3.12 -32.29 -11.12
N THR A 19 3.34 -32.25 -9.79
CA THR A 19 2.67 -33.17 -8.85
C THR A 19 1.16 -32.99 -8.96
N VAL A 20 0.44 -34.10 -9.12
CA VAL A 20 -1.03 -34.10 -9.25
C VAL A 20 -1.67 -34.12 -7.88
N TYR A 21 -2.62 -33.21 -7.65
CA TYR A 21 -3.43 -33.11 -6.44
C TYR A 21 -4.91 -33.28 -6.78
N LYS A 22 -5.71 -33.69 -5.79
CA LYS A 22 -7.16 -33.84 -5.92
C LYS A 22 -7.88 -32.52 -6.18
N HIS A 23 -7.37 -31.42 -5.60
CA HIS A 23 -7.98 -30.09 -5.69
C HIS A 23 -6.97 -29.05 -6.16
N GLU A 24 -7.45 -28.07 -6.92
CA GLU A 24 -6.62 -26.98 -7.46
C GLU A 24 -5.94 -26.16 -6.36
N GLY A 25 -6.67 -25.83 -5.30
CA GLY A 25 -6.10 -25.08 -4.18
C GLY A 25 -4.93 -25.78 -3.49
N MET A 26 -4.86 -27.12 -3.54
CA MET A 26 -3.71 -27.89 -3.04
C MET A 26 -2.55 -27.85 -4.04
N ALA A 27 -2.84 -27.94 -5.34
CA ALA A 27 -1.85 -27.84 -6.40
C ALA A 27 -1.14 -26.48 -6.42
N ARG A 28 -1.91 -25.38 -6.26
CA ARG A 28 -1.37 -24.01 -6.19
C ARG A 28 -0.50 -23.78 -4.96
N ARG A 29 -0.79 -24.44 -3.82
CA ARG A 29 -0.05 -24.32 -2.55
C ARG A 29 0.96 -25.45 -2.29
N CYS A 30 1.38 -26.15 -3.34
CA CYS A 30 2.34 -27.26 -3.22
C CYS A 30 3.63 -26.82 -2.49
N LEU A 31 4.11 -27.64 -1.55
CA LEU A 31 5.40 -27.46 -0.86
C LEU A 31 6.33 -28.67 -1.04
N ARG A 32 6.01 -29.56 -1.99
CA ARG A 32 6.63 -30.89 -2.12
C ARG A 32 8.07 -30.85 -2.66
N ARG A 33 8.38 -29.93 -3.57
CA ARG A 33 9.71 -29.78 -4.18
C ARG A 33 10.33 -28.42 -3.83
N PRO A 34 11.67 -28.27 -3.91
CA PRO A 34 12.36 -27.01 -3.61
C PRO A 34 11.77 -25.81 -4.36
N LEU A 35 11.54 -25.95 -5.67
CA LEU A 35 10.93 -24.91 -6.49
C LEU A 35 9.56 -24.48 -5.96
N CYS A 36 8.72 -25.42 -5.52
CA CYS A 36 7.41 -25.08 -4.98
C CYS A 36 7.49 -24.28 -3.68
N ARG A 37 8.49 -24.56 -2.83
CA ARG A 37 8.71 -23.81 -1.58
C ARG A 37 9.20 -22.40 -1.86
N ILE A 38 10.06 -22.21 -2.86
CA ILE A 38 10.52 -20.90 -3.31
C ILE A 38 9.33 -20.00 -3.66
N TYR A 39 8.35 -20.53 -4.40
CA TYR A 39 7.19 -19.75 -4.85
C TYR A 39 6.04 -19.66 -3.84
N ASN A 40 5.81 -20.68 -3.01
CA ASN A 40 4.61 -20.76 -2.16
C ASN A 40 4.87 -20.49 -0.68
N ASN A 41 6.12 -20.52 -0.21
CA ASN A 41 6.49 -20.22 1.17
C ASN A 41 7.31 -18.92 1.24
N VAL A 42 6.78 -17.86 0.66
CA VAL A 42 7.43 -16.54 0.60
C VAL A 42 7.22 -15.80 1.92
N THR A 43 8.31 -15.35 2.54
CA THR A 43 8.31 -14.65 3.84
C THR A 43 9.22 -13.42 3.80
N GLY A 44 9.20 -12.62 4.88
CA GLY A 44 10.10 -11.47 5.05
C GLY A 44 9.87 -10.35 4.03
N ASP A 45 10.93 -9.59 3.73
CA ASP A 45 10.87 -8.40 2.86
C ASP A 45 10.30 -8.71 1.48
N ARG A 46 10.70 -9.83 0.88
CA ARG A 46 10.16 -10.29 -0.40
C ARG A 46 8.64 -10.42 -0.38
N ARG A 47 8.07 -11.03 0.67
CA ARG A 47 6.61 -11.15 0.82
C ARG A 47 5.99 -9.77 1.02
N LYS A 48 6.61 -8.92 1.84
CA LYS A 48 6.12 -7.57 2.14
C LYS A 48 6.07 -6.69 0.88
N ILE A 49 7.16 -6.63 0.12
CA ILE A 49 7.30 -5.89 -1.13
C ILE A 49 6.27 -6.38 -2.15
N ALA A 50 6.17 -7.70 -2.35
CA ALA A 50 5.21 -8.28 -3.27
C ALA A 50 3.76 -7.96 -2.87
N ASP A 51 3.44 -8.04 -1.57
CA ASP A 51 2.09 -7.79 -1.07
C ASP A 51 1.65 -6.34 -1.27
N ILE A 52 2.55 -5.36 -1.00
CA ILE A 52 2.30 -3.94 -1.28
C ILE A 52 2.03 -3.73 -2.77
N GLN A 53 2.92 -4.22 -3.63
CA GLN A 53 2.81 -4.02 -5.08
C GLN A 53 1.57 -4.69 -5.66
N PHE A 54 1.23 -5.92 -5.26
CA PHE A 54 0.03 -6.62 -5.75
C PHE A 54 -1.26 -5.96 -5.31
N LYS A 55 -1.34 -5.47 -4.06
CA LYS A 55 -2.53 -4.77 -3.60
C LYS A 55 -2.70 -3.42 -4.29
N ALA A 56 -1.63 -2.65 -4.43
CA ALA A 56 -1.66 -1.38 -5.15
C ALA A 56 -1.99 -1.56 -6.64
N ALA A 57 -1.45 -2.60 -7.29
CA ALA A 57 -1.78 -2.95 -8.67
C ALA A 57 -3.26 -3.28 -8.86
N ALA A 58 -3.88 -3.94 -7.87
CA ALA A 58 -5.32 -4.19 -7.89
C ALA A 58 -6.15 -2.89 -7.82
N CYS A 59 -5.65 -1.85 -7.15
CA CYS A 59 -6.27 -0.52 -7.16
C CYS A 59 -6.24 0.11 -8.57
N VAL A 60 -5.11 0.01 -9.28
CA VAL A 60 -5.00 0.48 -10.67
C VAL A 60 -6.00 -0.24 -11.57
N GLN A 61 -6.01 -1.57 -11.52
CA GLN A 61 -6.92 -2.38 -12.32
C GLN A 61 -8.40 -2.08 -12.02
N PHE A 62 -8.72 -1.76 -10.76
CA PHE A 62 -10.08 -1.46 -10.32
C PHE A 62 -10.66 -0.23 -10.99
N PHE A 63 -9.86 0.83 -11.20
CA PHE A 63 -10.34 2.03 -11.88
C PHE A 63 -10.16 1.99 -13.39
N ALA A 64 -9.08 1.40 -13.89
CA ALA A 64 -8.75 1.44 -15.31
C ALA A 64 -9.60 0.47 -16.14
N ALA A 65 -9.80 -0.77 -15.67
CA ALA A 65 -10.50 -1.80 -16.46
C ALA A 65 -11.98 -1.46 -16.77
N PRO A 66 -12.76 -0.84 -15.87
CA PRO A 66 -14.12 -0.40 -16.18
C PRO A 66 -14.18 0.70 -17.27
N LEU A 67 -13.22 1.62 -17.30
CA LEU A 67 -13.19 2.72 -18.29
C LEU A 67 -13.11 2.20 -19.73
N LEU A 68 -12.36 1.11 -19.95
CA LEU A 68 -12.25 0.47 -21.26
C LEU A 68 -13.54 -0.26 -21.69
N LYS A 69 -14.33 -0.73 -20.72
CA LYS A 69 -15.60 -1.45 -20.97
C LYS A 69 -16.77 -0.50 -21.21
N CYS A 70 -16.60 0.79 -20.92
CA CYS A 70 -17.62 1.79 -21.16
C CYS A 70 -17.84 1.98 -22.67
N GLY A 71 -19.12 1.97 -23.08
CA GLY A 71 -19.52 2.12 -24.49
C GLY A 71 -19.42 3.55 -25.04
N ARG A 72 -18.95 4.51 -24.25
CA ARG A 72 -18.78 5.91 -24.64
C ARG A 72 -17.54 6.07 -25.53
N ASP A 73 -17.62 6.90 -26.57
CA ASP A 73 -16.57 7.01 -27.60
C ASP A 73 -16.42 8.43 -28.19
N ASP A 74 -16.89 9.45 -27.47
CA ASP A 74 -16.58 10.84 -27.82
C ASP A 74 -15.06 11.12 -27.68
N SER A 75 -14.61 12.25 -28.22
CA SER A 75 -13.17 12.61 -28.27
C SER A 75 -12.52 12.54 -26.90
N ASP A 76 -13.18 13.11 -25.90
CA ASP A 76 -12.67 13.26 -24.54
C ASP A 76 -12.63 11.89 -23.86
N TYR A 77 -13.63 11.04 -24.12
CA TYR A 77 -13.62 9.68 -23.59
C TYR A 77 -12.62 8.75 -24.28
N ARG A 78 -12.22 9.03 -25.53
CA ARG A 78 -11.15 8.29 -26.20
C ARG A 78 -9.79 8.54 -25.55
N GLU A 79 -9.53 9.76 -25.09
CA GLU A 79 -8.34 10.10 -24.32
C GLU A 79 -8.32 9.38 -22.97
N ILE A 80 -9.44 9.40 -22.24
CA ILE A 80 -9.61 8.61 -21.00
C ILE A 80 -9.29 7.13 -21.22
N LYS A 81 -9.77 6.53 -22.32
CA LYS A 81 -9.48 5.13 -22.65
C LYS A 81 -8.01 4.88 -22.96
N GLN A 82 -7.29 5.84 -23.55
CA GLN A 82 -5.86 5.71 -23.81
C GLN A 82 -5.07 5.65 -22.50
N HIS A 83 -5.29 6.60 -21.60
CA HIS A 83 -4.65 6.62 -20.28
C HIS A 83 -5.00 5.37 -19.44
N ALA A 84 -6.27 4.95 -19.47
CA ALA A 84 -6.70 3.73 -18.79
C ALA A 84 -6.06 2.46 -19.37
N GLN A 85 -5.91 2.38 -20.69
CA GLN A 85 -5.20 1.25 -21.32
C GLN A 85 -3.72 1.27 -20.93
N HIS A 86 -3.08 2.44 -20.93
CA HIS A 86 -1.68 2.57 -20.57
C HIS A 86 -1.41 2.15 -19.11
N CYS A 87 -2.28 2.56 -18.18
CA CYS A 87 -2.30 2.05 -16.81
C CYS A 87 -2.28 0.50 -16.76
N LEU A 88 -3.10 -0.18 -17.57
CA LEU A 88 -3.15 -1.65 -17.58
C LEU A 88 -1.89 -2.27 -18.20
N ASP A 89 -1.33 -1.67 -19.24
CA ASP A 89 -0.09 -2.10 -19.86
C ASP A 89 1.08 -1.99 -18.85
N LEU A 90 1.11 -0.93 -18.04
CA LEU A 90 2.06 -0.74 -16.95
C LEU A 90 1.91 -1.80 -15.85
N ILE A 91 0.68 -2.23 -15.55
CA ILE A 91 0.45 -3.36 -14.63
C ILE A 91 1.02 -4.67 -15.18
N ASP A 92 0.94 -4.92 -16.49
CA ASP A 92 1.55 -6.11 -17.10
C ASP A 92 3.09 -6.06 -17.05
N ILE A 93 3.68 -4.86 -17.25
CA ILE A 93 5.11 -4.63 -17.05
C ILE A 93 5.50 -4.87 -15.59
N LEU A 94 4.73 -4.33 -14.64
CA LEU A 94 4.93 -4.50 -13.21
C LEU A 94 4.93 -5.99 -12.85
N TYR A 95 3.91 -6.74 -13.28
CA TYR A 95 3.78 -8.18 -13.03
C TYR A 95 4.94 -8.98 -13.63
N THR A 96 5.43 -8.57 -14.79
CA THR A 96 6.63 -9.16 -15.39
C THR A 96 7.87 -8.93 -14.54
N ARG A 97 8.05 -7.73 -13.96
CA ARG A 97 9.22 -7.41 -13.12
C ARG A 97 9.16 -8.08 -11.75
N VAL A 98 8.00 -8.08 -11.10
CA VAL A 98 7.83 -8.70 -9.77
C VAL A 98 7.87 -10.23 -9.81
N ILE A 99 7.90 -10.87 -10.98
CA ILE A 99 8.17 -12.32 -11.08
C ILE A 99 9.52 -12.70 -10.45
N THR A 100 10.47 -11.76 -10.42
CA THR A 100 11.78 -11.90 -9.78
C THR A 100 11.71 -12.01 -8.26
N LEU A 101 10.58 -11.59 -7.66
CA LEU A 101 10.27 -11.84 -6.25
C LEU A 101 9.90 -13.31 -6.01
N HIS A 102 9.79 -14.13 -7.06
CA HIS A 102 9.41 -15.54 -6.98
C HIS A 102 8.16 -15.74 -6.11
N CYS A 103 7.13 -14.94 -6.32
CA CYS A 103 5.86 -15.09 -5.64
C CYS A 103 4.92 -15.94 -6.48
N GLY A 104 4.41 -17.03 -5.90
CA GLY A 104 3.53 -17.95 -6.60
C GLY A 104 2.10 -17.41 -6.75
N MET A 105 1.30 -18.04 -7.61
CA MET A 105 -0.09 -17.62 -7.89
C MET A 105 -0.95 -17.54 -6.63
N ALA A 106 -0.75 -18.46 -5.68
CA ALA A 106 -1.50 -18.44 -4.43
C ALA A 106 -1.20 -17.18 -3.57
N VAL A 107 0.02 -16.66 -3.64
CA VAL A 107 0.43 -15.43 -2.95
C VAL A 107 -0.25 -14.23 -3.62
N PHE A 108 -0.16 -14.15 -4.94
CA PHE A 108 -0.80 -13.14 -5.77
C PHE A 108 -2.31 -13.09 -5.52
N ASP A 109 -3.01 -14.22 -5.72
CA ASP A 109 -4.46 -14.33 -5.56
C ASP A 109 -4.91 -13.89 -4.16
N ALA A 110 -4.15 -14.24 -3.13
CA ALA A 110 -4.47 -13.90 -1.74
C ALA A 110 -4.40 -12.39 -1.47
N SER A 111 -3.52 -11.67 -2.18
CA SER A 111 -3.37 -10.22 -2.08
C SER A 111 -4.43 -9.51 -2.93
N THR A 112 -4.53 -9.84 -4.21
CA THR A 112 -5.40 -9.15 -5.17
C THR A 112 -6.89 -9.41 -4.92
N THR A 113 -7.28 -10.64 -4.55
CA THR A 113 -8.69 -10.95 -4.24
C THR A 113 -9.19 -10.17 -3.02
N LYS A 114 -8.34 -9.99 -2.00
CA LYS A 114 -8.70 -9.21 -0.82
C LYS A 114 -8.78 -7.72 -1.14
N ALA A 115 -7.84 -7.21 -1.93
CA ALA A 115 -7.85 -5.82 -2.39
C ALA A 115 -9.13 -5.52 -3.19
N ALA A 116 -9.48 -6.36 -4.18
CA ALA A 116 -10.69 -6.20 -4.98
C ALA A 116 -11.96 -6.14 -4.11
N ARG A 117 -12.10 -7.05 -3.14
CA ARG A 117 -13.25 -7.04 -2.22
C ARG A 117 -13.32 -5.80 -1.34
N LEU A 118 -12.17 -5.30 -0.89
CA LEU A 118 -12.11 -4.06 -0.11
C LEU A 118 -12.54 -2.88 -0.98
N LEU A 119 -12.01 -2.77 -2.20
CA LEU A 119 -12.35 -1.72 -3.14
C LEU A 119 -13.85 -1.73 -3.48
N GLU A 120 -14.43 -2.89 -3.76
CA GLU A 120 -15.88 -3.05 -3.98
C GLU A 120 -16.73 -2.64 -2.76
N SER A 121 -16.19 -2.77 -1.54
CA SER A 121 -16.89 -2.35 -0.31
C SER A 121 -16.87 -0.83 -0.09
N ILE A 122 -15.84 -0.14 -0.59
CA ILE A 122 -15.72 1.32 -0.52
C ILE A 122 -16.46 1.96 -1.69
N TRP A 123 -16.28 1.42 -2.90
CA TRP A 123 -16.85 1.92 -4.16
C TRP A 123 -17.65 0.83 -4.87
N PRO A 124 -18.99 0.80 -4.69
CA PRO A 124 -19.84 -0.13 -5.40
C PRO A 124 -19.82 0.11 -6.92
N PRO A 125 -19.73 -0.93 -7.77
CA PRO A 125 -19.45 -0.82 -9.22
C PRO A 125 -20.38 0.05 -10.08
N VAL A 126 -21.56 0.42 -9.57
CA VAL A 126 -22.63 1.07 -10.35
C VAL A 126 -22.72 2.58 -10.06
N LYS A 127 -22.00 3.09 -9.06
CA LYS A 127 -22.12 4.48 -8.57
C LYS A 127 -20.79 5.14 -8.22
N THR A 128 -19.67 4.61 -8.71
CA THR A 128 -18.35 5.15 -8.38
C THR A 128 -18.14 6.49 -9.07
N ASP A 129 -17.95 7.53 -8.26
CA ASP A 129 -17.42 8.80 -8.74
C ASP A 129 -15.92 8.62 -9.03
N MET A 130 -15.54 8.80 -10.29
CA MET A 130 -14.17 8.63 -10.74
C MET A 130 -13.23 9.71 -10.20
N THR A 131 -13.71 10.94 -10.04
CA THR A 131 -12.90 12.04 -9.48
C THR A 131 -12.55 11.75 -8.03
N HIS A 132 -13.55 11.35 -7.23
CA HIS A 132 -13.32 10.92 -5.83
C HIS A 132 -12.34 9.76 -5.74
N LEU A 133 -12.52 8.73 -6.58
CA LEU A 133 -11.66 7.56 -6.56
C LEU A 133 -10.22 7.91 -6.95
N LEU A 134 -10.02 8.65 -8.04
CA LEU A 134 -8.69 9.00 -8.55
C LEU A 134 -7.94 9.92 -7.56
N ALA A 135 -8.61 10.86 -6.90
CA ALA A 135 -8.01 11.66 -5.82
C ALA A 135 -7.41 10.80 -4.70
N VAL A 136 -8.10 9.73 -4.31
CA VAL A 136 -7.60 8.78 -3.31
C VAL A 136 -6.40 8.00 -3.85
N MET A 137 -6.47 7.55 -5.10
CA MET A 137 -5.41 6.75 -5.73
C MET A 137 -4.11 7.53 -5.94
N SER A 138 -4.17 8.78 -6.42
CA SER A 138 -2.98 9.63 -6.59
C SER A 138 -2.21 9.77 -5.27
N THR A 139 -2.92 10.06 -4.17
CA THR A 139 -2.29 10.17 -2.84
C THR A 139 -1.72 8.83 -2.36
N LEU A 140 -2.45 7.74 -2.61
CA LEU A 140 -2.04 6.40 -2.20
C LEU A 140 -0.77 5.93 -2.93
N PHE A 141 -0.67 6.14 -4.25
CA PHE A 141 0.47 5.65 -5.04
C PHE A 141 1.77 6.37 -4.67
N TYR A 142 1.71 7.68 -4.43
CA TYR A 142 2.86 8.42 -3.91
C TYR A 142 3.40 7.77 -2.61
N ASP A 143 2.49 7.42 -1.70
CA ASP A 143 2.82 6.79 -0.43
C ASP A 143 3.31 5.34 -0.59
N VAL A 144 2.83 4.62 -1.63
CA VAL A 144 3.34 3.29 -2.04
C VAL A 144 4.78 3.39 -2.52
N ARG A 145 5.11 4.32 -3.43
CA ARG A 145 6.50 4.53 -3.89
C ARG A 145 7.40 4.85 -2.73
N ARG A 146 6.99 5.78 -1.86
CA ARG A 146 7.75 6.15 -0.67
C ARG A 146 7.97 4.97 0.28
N ALA A 147 6.98 4.10 0.47
CA ALA A 147 7.10 2.92 1.31
C ALA A 147 8.02 1.84 0.71
N LEU A 148 8.19 1.84 -0.61
CA LEU A 148 9.05 0.91 -1.34
C LEU A 148 10.46 1.45 -1.59
N ASP A 149 10.70 2.76 -1.47
CA ASP A 149 12.00 3.42 -1.73
C ASP A 149 13.16 2.74 -0.97
N GLU A 150 13.03 2.58 0.35
CA GLU A 150 14.05 1.89 1.16
C GLU A 150 14.30 0.45 0.67
N ALA A 151 13.24 -0.25 0.28
CA ALA A 151 13.34 -1.60 -0.24
C ALA A 151 14.03 -1.64 -1.62
N TRP A 152 13.81 -0.66 -2.48
CA TRP A 152 14.46 -0.57 -3.79
C TRP A 152 15.93 -0.19 -3.67
N GLN A 153 16.29 0.67 -2.71
CA GLN A 153 17.69 0.97 -2.40
C GLN A 153 18.43 -0.27 -1.89
N HIS A 154 17.78 -1.06 -1.04
CA HIS A 154 18.37 -2.28 -0.50
C HIS A 154 18.36 -3.44 -1.50
N TYR A 155 17.34 -3.55 -2.33
CA TYR A 155 17.16 -4.60 -3.34
C TYR A 155 16.91 -4.01 -4.74
N PRO A 156 17.92 -3.42 -5.42
CA PRO A 156 17.74 -2.74 -6.72
C PRO A 156 17.20 -3.65 -7.83
N ALA A 157 17.45 -4.95 -7.75
CA ALA A 157 16.92 -5.94 -8.71
C ALA A 157 15.38 -6.08 -8.65
N TRP A 158 14.75 -5.57 -7.60
CA TRP A 158 13.29 -5.56 -7.41
C TRP A 158 12.70 -4.15 -7.58
N ALA A 159 13.49 -3.20 -8.08
CA ALA A 159 13.07 -1.83 -8.30
C ALA A 159 12.01 -1.75 -9.40
N THR A 160 10.94 -1.02 -9.09
CA THR A 160 9.81 -0.76 -9.99
C THR A 160 9.37 0.70 -9.89
N ASP A 161 10.26 1.59 -9.43
CA ASP A 161 9.95 3.02 -9.22
C ASP A 161 9.54 3.71 -10.51
N ASP A 162 10.25 3.43 -11.61
CA ASP A 162 9.93 3.94 -12.94
C ASP A 162 8.51 3.58 -13.38
N VAL A 163 8.08 2.33 -13.14
CA VAL A 163 6.73 1.87 -13.48
C VAL A 163 5.68 2.55 -12.60
N TRP A 164 5.95 2.72 -11.30
CA TRP A 164 5.02 3.40 -10.40
C TRP A 164 4.96 4.91 -10.65
N ALA A 165 6.06 5.54 -11.04
CA ALA A 165 6.09 6.94 -11.46
C ALA A 165 5.18 7.18 -12.66
N GLU A 166 5.27 6.30 -13.66
CA GLU A 166 4.42 6.39 -14.86
C GLU A 166 2.95 6.11 -14.53
N ILE A 167 2.66 5.15 -13.62
CA ILE A 167 1.30 4.93 -13.12
C ILE A 167 0.74 6.17 -12.41
N GLU A 168 1.55 6.89 -11.64
CA GLU A 168 1.13 8.16 -11.00
C GLU A 168 0.80 9.23 -12.03
N GLU A 169 1.67 9.43 -13.02
CA GLU A 169 1.45 10.40 -14.11
C GLU A 169 0.14 10.10 -14.87
N GLU A 170 -0.11 8.83 -15.18
CA GLU A 170 -1.35 8.39 -15.85
C GLU A 170 -2.59 8.53 -14.96
N THR A 171 -2.44 8.34 -13.64
CA THR A 171 -3.53 8.51 -12.67
C THR A 171 -3.90 9.99 -12.53
N ASP A 172 -2.90 10.87 -12.47
CA ASP A 172 -3.09 12.32 -12.41
C ASP A 172 -3.70 12.87 -13.71
N ALA A 173 -3.25 12.39 -14.88
CA ALA A 173 -3.86 12.74 -16.16
C ALA A 173 -5.35 12.33 -16.23
N LEU A 174 -5.69 11.13 -15.74
CA LEU A 174 -7.08 10.72 -15.61
C LEU A 174 -7.85 11.62 -14.64
N PHE A 175 -7.26 12.00 -13.50
CA PHE A 175 -7.90 12.89 -12.53
C PHE A 175 -8.24 14.24 -13.17
N ASP A 176 -7.31 14.83 -13.92
CA ASP A 176 -7.52 16.10 -14.63
C ASP A 176 -8.63 16.01 -15.68
N LEU A 177 -8.74 14.89 -16.41
CA LEU A 177 -9.82 14.66 -17.38
C LEU A 177 -11.19 14.52 -16.71
N PHE A 178 -11.25 13.96 -15.51
CA PHE A 178 -12.49 13.85 -14.72
C PHE A 178 -12.78 15.11 -13.86
N ASN A 179 -11.80 16.00 -13.69
CA ASN A 179 -11.92 17.28 -12.99
C ASN A 179 -11.30 18.45 -13.80
N PRO A 180 -11.84 18.75 -15.00
CA PRO A 180 -11.20 19.69 -15.93
C PRO A 180 -11.17 21.13 -15.42
N GLU A 181 -12.07 21.50 -14.50
CA GLU A 181 -12.09 22.82 -13.87
C GLU A 181 -11.09 22.94 -12.71
N GLY A 182 -10.50 21.82 -12.27
CA GLY A 182 -9.52 21.77 -11.18
C GLY A 182 -10.10 22.22 -9.84
N THR A 183 -11.41 22.07 -9.64
CA THR A 183 -12.08 22.53 -8.41
C THR A 183 -11.97 21.48 -7.32
N GLU A 184 -11.96 21.93 -6.07
CA GLU A 184 -12.04 21.05 -4.90
C GLU A 184 -13.51 20.72 -4.52
N ASP A 185 -14.51 21.17 -5.29
CA ASP A 185 -15.92 20.96 -4.99
C ASP A 185 -16.54 19.86 -5.88
N TYR A 186 -15.89 18.69 -5.88
CA TYR A 186 -16.43 17.49 -6.52
C TYR A 186 -17.14 16.58 -5.51
N PRO A 187 -18.09 15.74 -5.95
CA PRO A 187 -18.86 14.91 -5.03
C PRO A 187 -17.97 14.01 -4.17
N HIS A 188 -18.33 13.89 -2.89
CA HIS A 188 -17.66 13.01 -1.92
C HIS A 188 -16.22 13.39 -1.55
N ILE A 189 -15.77 14.63 -1.77
CA ILE A 189 -14.45 15.10 -1.30
C ILE A 189 -14.24 14.87 0.20
N ASP A 190 -15.29 15.01 1.02
CA ASP A 190 -15.28 14.74 2.47
C ASP A 190 -14.93 13.29 2.83
N LYS A 191 -15.01 12.38 1.84
CA LYS A 191 -14.73 10.95 1.98
C LYS A 191 -13.39 10.53 1.37
N VAL A 192 -12.60 11.45 0.81
CA VAL A 192 -11.26 11.14 0.27
C VAL A 192 -10.37 10.58 1.38
N MET A 193 -10.19 11.33 2.47
CA MET A 193 -9.31 10.93 3.58
C MET A 193 -9.75 9.63 4.27
N PRO A 194 -11.04 9.43 4.63
CA PRO A 194 -11.49 8.16 5.17
C PRO A 194 -11.24 6.95 4.26
N ALA A 195 -11.43 7.08 2.95
CA ALA A 195 -11.17 5.99 2.01
C ALA A 195 -9.67 5.73 1.83
N TYR A 196 -8.87 6.79 1.76
CA TYR A 196 -7.41 6.71 1.74
C TYR A 196 -6.89 5.98 2.97
N ASP A 197 -7.32 6.35 4.18
CA ASP A 197 -6.82 5.75 5.43
C ASP A 197 -7.07 4.24 5.48
N ILE A 198 -8.25 3.80 5.05
CA ILE A 198 -8.61 2.36 4.96
C ILE A 198 -7.68 1.63 4.00
N LEU A 199 -7.44 2.18 2.80
CA LEU A 199 -6.56 1.55 1.82
C LEU A 199 -5.11 1.58 2.29
N ARG A 200 -4.68 2.68 2.88
CA ARG A 200 -3.32 2.87 3.40
C ARG A 200 -3.01 1.84 4.48
N GLU A 201 -3.90 1.66 5.45
CA GLU A 201 -3.77 0.65 6.51
C GLU A 201 -3.74 -0.78 5.94
N PHE A 202 -4.53 -1.04 4.89
CA PHE A 202 -4.58 -2.35 4.27
C PHE A 202 -3.35 -2.69 3.41
N ILE A 203 -2.83 -1.71 2.67
CA ILE A 203 -1.77 -1.90 1.66
C ILE A 203 -0.40 -1.74 2.29
N LEU A 204 -0.20 -0.64 3.01
CA LEU A 204 1.10 -0.30 3.56
C LEU A 204 1.26 -0.95 4.93
N PRO A 205 2.48 -1.38 5.30
CA PRO A 205 2.76 -1.73 6.67
C PRO A 205 2.36 -0.56 7.58
N GLU A 206 1.89 -0.86 8.79
CA GLU A 206 1.77 0.14 9.86
C GLU A 206 3.02 1.02 9.85
N ARG A 207 2.84 2.34 9.92
CA ARG A 207 3.94 3.25 10.22
C ARG A 207 4.42 2.90 11.63
N LYS A 208 5.31 1.92 11.74
CA LYS A 208 6.11 1.68 12.94
C LYS A 208 7.22 2.72 13.00
N THR A 209 6.83 3.97 13.18
CA THR A 209 7.73 4.91 13.81
C THR A 209 7.51 4.73 15.30
N ASP A 210 8.36 3.94 15.95
CA ASP A 210 8.37 3.82 17.40
C ASP A 210 8.49 5.22 17.99
N MET A 211 7.36 5.71 18.53
CA MET A 211 7.30 7.05 19.08
C MET A 211 8.15 7.09 20.34
N ARG A 212 8.95 8.14 20.45
CA ARG A 212 9.77 8.43 21.63
C ARG A 212 9.25 9.69 22.28
N LEU A 213 9.45 9.78 23.59
CA LEU A 213 9.12 10.97 24.33
C LEU A 213 10.37 11.84 24.48
N TYR A 214 10.23 13.13 24.15
CA TYR A 214 11.26 14.13 24.35
C TYR A 214 10.78 15.23 25.27
N LEU A 215 11.69 15.74 26.11
CA LEU A 215 11.49 16.93 26.92
C LEU A 215 12.32 18.07 26.34
N ALA A 216 11.64 19.14 25.90
CA ALA A 216 12.28 20.34 25.35
C ALA A 216 12.35 21.45 26.41
N GLY A 217 13.57 21.85 26.75
CA GLY A 217 13.86 22.96 27.66
C GLY A 217 13.17 22.85 29.02
N GLU A 218 12.96 21.62 29.50
CA GLU A 218 12.24 21.30 30.73
C GLU A 218 10.77 21.79 30.77
N ARG A 219 10.19 22.10 29.62
CA ARG A 219 8.89 22.79 29.52
C ARG A 219 7.87 22.12 28.62
N PHE A 220 8.30 21.39 27.60
CA PHE A 220 7.39 20.78 26.63
C PHE A 220 7.70 19.29 26.47
N TRP A 221 6.66 18.48 26.66
CA TRP A 221 6.68 17.06 26.37
C TRP A 221 6.23 16.84 24.93
N ILE A 222 7.07 16.21 24.13
CA ILE A 222 6.88 16.05 22.69
C ILE A 222 7.00 14.57 22.34
N ALA A 223 5.93 14.02 21.74
CA ALA A 223 5.96 12.70 21.16
C ALA A 223 6.44 12.81 19.71
N ALA A 224 7.52 12.13 19.37
CA ALA A 224 8.01 12.10 18.00
C ALA A 224 8.85 10.84 17.72
N PRO A 225 8.97 10.41 16.46
CA PRO A 225 9.87 9.33 16.06
C PRO A 225 11.34 9.67 16.32
N THR A 226 11.73 10.91 16.02
CA THR A 226 13.13 11.35 16.12
C THR A 226 13.28 12.67 16.87
N LYS A 227 14.49 12.93 17.37
CA LYS A 227 14.86 14.18 18.02
C LYS A 227 14.78 15.38 17.06
N ALA A 228 14.99 15.17 15.77
CA ALA A 228 14.89 16.22 14.75
C ALA A 228 13.43 16.62 14.56
N GLU A 229 12.55 15.64 14.45
CA GLU A 229 11.10 15.85 14.30
C GLU A 229 10.48 16.48 15.54
N ALA A 230 10.92 16.10 16.75
CA ALA A 230 10.52 16.79 17.99
C ALA A 230 10.90 18.28 17.99
N ARG A 231 12.03 18.66 17.40
CA ARG A 231 12.44 20.07 17.28
C ARG A 231 11.59 20.81 16.26
N GLU A 232 11.22 20.14 15.17
CA GLU A 232 10.34 20.70 14.15
C GLU A 232 8.95 20.99 14.73
N ILE A 233 8.40 20.04 15.47
CA ILE A 233 7.12 20.19 16.17
C ILE A 233 7.15 21.37 17.14
N LEU A 234 8.20 21.46 17.97
CA LEU A 234 8.38 22.59 18.89
C LEU A 234 8.39 23.93 18.13
N ARG A 235 9.14 24.00 17.03
CA ARG A 235 9.26 25.21 16.21
C ARG A 235 7.92 25.61 15.59
N THR A 236 7.22 24.65 15.00
CA THR A 236 5.97 24.91 14.26
C THR A 236 4.80 25.22 15.19
N GLU A 237 4.70 24.55 16.35
CA GLU A 237 3.58 24.75 17.28
C GLU A 237 3.79 25.92 18.26
N THR A 238 5.04 26.31 18.54
CA THR A 238 5.33 27.34 19.57
C THR A 238 6.20 28.50 19.10
N GLY A 239 6.81 28.41 17.92
CA GLY A 239 7.77 29.41 17.41
C GLY A 239 9.13 29.39 18.11
N LEU A 240 9.38 28.47 19.04
CA LEU A 240 10.61 28.41 19.83
C LEU A 240 11.71 27.62 19.10
N VAL A 241 12.95 28.12 19.17
CA VAL A 241 14.14 27.50 18.59
C VAL A 241 15.25 27.45 19.65
N GLY A 242 16.10 26.42 19.60
CA GLY A 242 17.32 26.33 20.42
C GLY A 242 17.14 25.74 21.82
N LEU A 243 15.95 25.28 22.20
CA LEU A 243 15.77 24.55 23.47
C LEU A 243 16.52 23.21 23.47
N ALA A 244 17.15 22.90 24.61
CA ALA A 244 17.79 21.61 24.83
C ALA A 244 16.74 20.50 24.76
N MET A 245 17.00 19.45 23.98
CA MET A 245 16.06 18.35 23.77
C MET A 245 16.64 17.07 24.40
N LYS A 246 15.93 16.51 25.38
CA LYS A 246 16.31 15.28 26.09
C LYS A 246 15.34 14.17 25.72
N GLY A 247 15.86 13.00 25.34
CA GLY A 247 15.03 11.80 25.18
C GLY A 247 14.77 11.17 26.55
N ILE A 248 13.56 10.66 26.76
CA ILE A 248 13.10 10.15 28.05
C ILE A 248 12.71 8.68 27.91
N ASP A 249 13.19 7.86 28.83
CA ASP A 249 12.89 6.43 28.83
C ASP A 249 11.46 6.19 29.31
N LEU A 250 10.73 5.31 28.63
CA LEU A 250 9.30 5.12 28.85
C LEU A 250 8.93 4.56 30.24
N GLY A 251 9.90 3.99 30.96
CA GLY A 251 9.76 3.53 32.34
C GLY A 251 10.01 4.60 33.41
N GLU A 252 10.45 5.80 33.02
CA GLU A 252 10.70 6.90 33.95
C GLU A 252 9.38 7.44 34.53
N LYS A 253 9.33 7.65 35.85
CA LYS A 253 8.18 8.28 36.52
C LYS A 253 8.35 9.79 36.50
N LEU A 254 7.32 10.48 36.04
CA LEU A 254 7.24 11.93 35.98
C LEU A 254 6.78 12.49 37.34
N GLU A 255 6.97 13.79 37.54
CA GLU A 255 6.64 14.49 38.79
C GLU A 255 5.15 14.45 39.13
N ASP A 256 4.27 14.31 38.13
CA ASP A 256 2.83 14.17 38.30
C ASP A 256 2.39 12.72 38.60
N GLY A 257 3.34 11.80 38.76
CA GLY A 257 3.11 10.41 39.10
C GLY A 257 2.84 9.48 37.90
N ARG A 258 2.67 10.02 36.68
CA ARG A 258 2.53 9.22 35.45
C ARG A 258 3.87 8.68 34.99
N THR A 259 3.84 7.59 34.23
CA THR A 259 5.03 7.12 33.50
C THR A 259 5.20 7.89 32.19
N ALA A 260 6.44 8.00 31.71
CA ALA A 260 6.71 8.55 30.38
C ALA A 260 5.97 7.77 29.26
N GLY A 261 5.77 6.46 29.42
CA GLY A 261 4.94 5.64 28.53
C GLY A 261 3.46 6.05 28.51
N GLU A 262 2.87 6.32 29.68
CA GLU A 262 1.49 6.82 29.78
C GLU A 262 1.33 8.20 29.15
N LEU A 263 2.31 9.08 29.32
CA LEU A 263 2.29 10.40 28.68
C LEU A 263 2.43 10.27 27.15
N LEU A 264 3.31 9.38 26.68
CA LEU A 264 3.46 9.10 25.25
C LEU A 264 2.17 8.53 24.65
N ALA A 265 1.42 7.70 25.37
CA ALA A 265 0.17 7.12 24.87
C ALA A 265 -0.88 8.17 24.50
N THR A 266 -0.88 9.35 25.13
CA THR A 266 -1.77 10.47 24.77
C THR A 266 -1.50 11.05 23.37
N ALA A 267 -0.36 10.68 22.77
CA ALA A 267 -0.02 11.00 21.40
C ALA A 267 -0.94 10.32 20.38
N ASN A 268 -1.58 9.19 20.74
CA ASN A 268 -2.35 8.33 19.84
C ASN A 268 -1.58 7.98 18.55
N GLY A 269 -0.27 7.75 18.65
CA GLY A 269 0.59 7.42 17.50
C GLY A 269 0.96 8.59 16.58
N MET A 270 0.54 9.82 16.90
CA MET A 270 0.80 11.01 16.08
C MET A 270 1.88 11.91 16.69
N PRO A 271 2.83 12.44 15.89
CA PRO A 271 3.83 13.38 16.39
C PRO A 271 3.19 14.72 16.78
N LYS A 272 3.34 15.13 18.05
CA LYS A 272 2.80 16.38 18.59
C LYS A 272 3.38 16.75 19.96
N ILE A 273 3.16 17.99 20.40
CA ILE A 273 3.29 18.35 21.82
C ILE A 273 2.15 17.68 22.61
N VAL A 274 2.50 16.86 23.58
CA VAL A 274 1.54 16.07 24.38
C VAL A 274 1.20 16.71 25.72
N ALA A 275 2.11 17.50 26.27
CA ALA A 275 1.87 18.27 27.49
C ALA A 275 2.88 19.41 27.66
N ARG A 276 2.54 20.37 28.52
CA ARG A 276 3.51 21.27 29.14
C ARG A 276 4.00 20.61 30.44
N ALA A 277 5.31 20.66 30.68
CA ALA A 277 5.87 20.30 31.97
C ALA A 277 5.44 21.35 33.00
N ALA A 278 5.19 20.90 34.23
CA ALA A 278 4.80 21.75 35.35
C ALA A 278 5.96 22.65 35.80
#